data_AF-A0A0H3HY87-F1
#
_entry.id   AF-A0A0H3HY87-F1
#
_cell.length_a   1.000
_cell.length_b   1.000
_cell.length_c   1.000
_cell.angle_alpha   90.00
_cell.angle_beta   90.00
_cell.angle_gamma   90.00
#
_symmetry.space_group_name_H-M   'P 1'
#
loop_
_entity.id
_entity.type
_entity.pdbx_description
1 polymer ?
#
loop_
_entity_poly.entity_id
_entity_poly.type
_entity_poly.pdbx_seq_one_letter_code
_entity_poly.pdbx_strand_id
1 'polypeptide(L)'
;MMIKEKNGKRWRLILGHYADEALGKAAFDAQDLKVERTLDYLYRREYQRRGLKQEGGRHGSLDQSQLTAVNWLNQARKLFPSSTFERMQSQAIERYEITHLFNDPQALQAMEPTPALAKVLLSLRGRMNEQTREAVRDIIRKVVDEILRTLRPTFTNALTGRRNRFRRSPIASSQNFDWRATIAANLKHFDREKQRLVIETPHFNSRMQRHMPWDVILCVDQSASMSSSVMYAAVCASILATLPAVRVSLIVFDTQVVDLSHLAHDPVEVLMTVQLGGGTNIAKAMQYCEQRVQNPKRTIVALISDFEEGGALNHLLSCVQRMHSQQITLLGLAALDEAAHPVYDAAIGQKLADRGMHVAALTPEHFAQWLAEVMR
;
A
#
# COMPACT_ATOMS: atom_id res chain seq x y z
N MET A 1 -20.57 -18.72 -39.82
CA MET A 1 -19.48 -19.71 -39.70
C MET A 1 -18.33 -19.20 -38.83
N MET A 2 -17.74 -18.03 -39.14
CA MET A 2 -16.64 -17.42 -38.34
C MET A 2 -16.92 -17.18 -36.84
N ILE A 3 -18.17 -16.90 -36.44
CA ILE A 3 -18.53 -16.70 -35.01
C ILE A 3 -18.48 -18.03 -34.24
N LYS A 4 -18.89 -19.14 -34.87
CA LYS A 4 -18.79 -20.47 -34.26
C LYS A 4 -17.33 -20.91 -34.10
N GLU A 5 -16.48 -20.62 -35.10
CA GLU A 5 -15.04 -20.90 -35.02
C GLU A 5 -14.33 -20.06 -33.96
N LYS A 6 -14.60 -18.75 -33.87
CA LYS A 6 -14.02 -17.88 -32.81
C LYS A 6 -14.44 -18.33 -31.41
N ASN A 7 -15.68 -18.77 -31.23
CA ASN A 7 -16.15 -19.28 -29.94
C ASN A 7 -15.52 -20.64 -29.62
N GLY A 8 -15.39 -21.54 -30.61
CA GLY A 8 -14.69 -22.82 -30.44
C GLY A 8 -13.23 -22.66 -30.01
N LYS A 9 -12.51 -21.70 -30.60
CA LYS A 9 -11.13 -21.38 -30.21
C LYS A 9 -11.03 -20.88 -28.76
N ARG A 10 -11.93 -19.99 -28.33
CA ARG A 10 -11.97 -19.49 -26.95
C ARG A 10 -12.26 -20.61 -25.94
N TRP A 11 -13.24 -21.46 -26.23
CA TRP A 11 -13.55 -22.61 -25.38
C TRP A 11 -12.39 -23.59 -25.28
N ARG A 12 -11.66 -23.81 -26.37
CA ARG A 12 -10.43 -24.62 -26.37
C ARG A 12 -9.33 -24.00 -25.51
N LEU A 13 -9.11 -22.68 -25.57
CA LEU A 13 -8.14 -22.00 -24.68
C LEU A 13 -8.55 -22.06 -23.20
N ILE A 14 -9.85 -22.04 -22.89
CA ILE A 14 -10.38 -22.09 -21.52
C ILE A 14 -10.34 -23.50 -20.93
N LEU A 15 -10.59 -24.53 -21.75
CA LEU A 15 -10.63 -25.92 -21.32
C LEU A 15 -9.29 -26.64 -21.47
N GLY A 16 -8.34 -26.02 -22.17
CA GLY A 16 -7.04 -26.58 -22.49
C GLY A 16 -7.12 -27.77 -23.45
N HIS A 17 -5.99 -28.47 -23.57
CA HIS A 17 -5.82 -29.62 -24.47
C HIS A 17 -6.76 -30.81 -24.16
N TYR A 18 -7.44 -30.80 -23.00
CA TYR A 18 -8.40 -31.82 -22.58
C TYR A 18 -9.72 -31.78 -23.35
N ALA A 19 -10.04 -30.68 -24.05
CA ALA A 19 -11.28 -30.55 -24.82
C ALA A 19 -11.13 -30.89 -26.31
N ASP A 20 -9.96 -31.39 -26.73
CA ASP A 20 -9.64 -31.69 -28.13
C ASP A 20 -10.55 -32.75 -28.75
N GLU A 21 -10.96 -33.76 -27.99
CA GLU A 21 -11.88 -34.80 -28.46
C GLU A 21 -13.33 -34.29 -28.59
N ALA A 22 -13.74 -33.34 -27.74
CA ALA A 22 -15.12 -32.88 -27.66
C ALA A 22 -15.43 -31.67 -28.57
N LEU A 23 -14.46 -30.80 -28.83
CA LEU A 23 -14.66 -29.57 -29.61
C LEU A 23 -14.32 -29.71 -31.10
N GLY A 24 -13.85 -30.88 -31.53
CA GLY A 24 -13.25 -31.07 -32.84
C GLY A 24 -11.92 -30.31 -32.97
N LYS A 25 -11.07 -30.73 -33.92
CA LYS A 25 -9.76 -30.08 -34.17
C LYS A 25 -9.95 -28.67 -34.75
N ALA A 26 -10.31 -27.71 -33.91
CA ALA A 26 -10.30 -26.29 -34.28
C ALA A 26 -8.87 -25.92 -34.69
N ALA A 27 -8.70 -25.39 -35.91
CA ALA A 27 -7.38 -25.06 -36.43
C ALA A 27 -6.77 -23.90 -35.63
N PHE A 28 -5.79 -24.20 -34.78
CA PHE A 28 -4.94 -23.22 -34.12
C PHE A 28 -3.82 -22.80 -35.06
N ASP A 29 -3.56 -21.50 -35.13
CA ASP A 29 -2.36 -21.00 -35.77
C ASP A 29 -1.15 -21.07 -34.81
N ALA A 30 0.03 -20.70 -35.30
CA ALA A 30 1.26 -20.73 -34.51
C ALA A 30 1.24 -19.76 -33.30
N GLN A 31 0.34 -18.77 -33.29
CA GLN A 31 0.18 -17.82 -32.18
C GLN A 31 -0.79 -18.37 -31.14
N ASP A 32 -1.91 -18.96 -31.57
CA ASP A 32 -2.87 -19.67 -30.73
C ASP A 32 -2.18 -20.79 -29.94
N LEU A 33 -1.30 -21.57 -30.58
CA LEU A 33 -0.49 -22.61 -29.92
C LEU A 33 0.44 -22.06 -28.85
N LYS A 34 0.99 -20.85 -29.03
CA LYS A 34 1.83 -20.20 -28.01
C LYS A 34 1.00 -19.74 -26.82
N VAL A 35 -0.19 -19.18 -27.08
CA VAL A 35 -1.15 -18.77 -26.05
C VAL A 35 -1.58 -19.98 -25.23
N GLU A 36 -1.94 -21.09 -25.89
CA GLU A 36 -2.32 -22.34 -25.24
C GLU A 36 -1.20 -22.87 -24.34
N ARG A 37 0.04 -22.97 -24.85
CA ARG A 37 1.20 -23.41 -24.05
C ARG A 37 1.45 -22.52 -22.83
N THR A 38 1.27 -21.21 -22.98
CA THR A 38 1.42 -20.23 -21.89
C THR A 38 0.34 -20.39 -20.82
N LEU A 39 -0.90 -20.69 -21.22
CA LEU A 39 -2.01 -20.96 -20.30
C LEU A 39 -1.89 -22.34 -19.65
N ASP A 40 -1.52 -23.37 -20.41
CA ASP A 40 -1.34 -24.73 -19.91
C ASP A 40 -0.29 -24.77 -18.80
N TYR A 41 0.85 -24.07 -18.98
CA TYR A 41 1.88 -23.97 -17.94
C TYR A 41 1.33 -23.48 -16.59
N LEU A 42 0.40 -22.51 -16.60
CA LEU A 42 -0.19 -21.94 -15.40
C LEU A 42 -1.31 -22.84 -14.83
N TYR A 43 -2.26 -23.26 -15.66
CA TYR A 43 -3.48 -23.94 -15.19
C TYR A 43 -3.37 -25.48 -15.10
N ARG A 44 -2.26 -26.10 -15.53
CA ARG A 44 -2.08 -27.56 -15.50
C ARG A 44 -2.38 -28.20 -14.14
N ARG A 45 -1.98 -27.56 -13.04
CA ARG A 45 -2.25 -28.06 -11.67
C ARG A 45 -3.73 -28.00 -11.30
N GLU A 46 -4.47 -26.99 -11.76
CA GLU A 46 -5.92 -26.89 -11.53
C GLU A 46 -6.69 -27.97 -12.31
N TYR A 47 -6.28 -28.25 -13.55
CA TYR A 47 -6.85 -29.35 -14.33
C TYR A 47 -6.63 -30.71 -13.65
N GLN A 48 -5.41 -30.97 -13.15
CA GLN A 48 -5.08 -32.20 -12.42
C GLN A 48 -5.91 -32.37 -11.12
N ARG A 49 -6.09 -31.28 -10.34
CA ARG A 49 -6.94 -31.32 -9.12
C ARG A 49 -8.40 -31.62 -9.41
N ARG A 50 -8.91 -31.23 -10.58
CA ARG A 50 -10.29 -31.53 -11.04
C ARG A 50 -10.45 -32.96 -11.56
N GLY A 51 -9.43 -33.82 -11.41
CA GLY A 51 -9.49 -35.21 -11.83
C GLY A 51 -9.27 -35.43 -13.33
N LEU A 52 -8.91 -34.38 -14.09
CA LEU A 52 -8.46 -34.51 -15.48
C LEU A 52 -7.04 -35.11 -15.45
N LYS A 53 -6.98 -36.45 -15.45
CA LYS A 53 -5.72 -37.18 -15.59
C LYS A 53 -5.27 -37.14 -17.04
N GLN A 54 -3.99 -36.86 -17.23
CA GLN A 54 -3.30 -37.20 -18.46
C GLN A 54 -3.38 -38.72 -18.60
N GLU A 55 -4.16 -39.23 -19.56
CA GLU A 55 -4.05 -40.64 -19.93
C GLU A 55 -2.62 -40.88 -20.39
N GLY A 56 -1.96 -41.83 -19.72
CA GLY A 56 -0.57 -42.15 -19.96
C GLY A 56 -0.37 -42.63 -21.39
N GLY A 57 0.49 -41.91 -22.12
CA GLY A 57 1.16 -42.42 -23.31
C GLY A 57 0.69 -41.79 -24.61
N ARG A 58 1.43 -40.78 -25.08
CA ARG A 58 2.03 -40.79 -26.42
C ARG A 58 3.00 -39.62 -26.60
N HIS A 59 4.17 -39.99 -27.12
CA HIS A 59 5.27 -39.17 -27.60
C HIS A 59 6.13 -38.44 -26.57
N GLY A 60 7.37 -38.94 -26.44
CA GLY A 60 8.52 -38.07 -26.30
C GLY A 60 8.47 -37.03 -27.42
N SER A 61 8.01 -35.83 -27.06
CA SER A 61 7.99 -34.68 -27.94
C SER A 61 9.40 -34.09 -27.95
N LEU A 62 9.94 -33.83 -29.13
CA LEU A 62 11.04 -32.91 -29.39
C LEU A 62 10.58 -31.46 -29.10
N ASP A 63 9.90 -31.22 -27.98
CA ASP A 63 9.44 -29.89 -27.61
C ASP A 63 10.65 -29.07 -27.20
N GLN A 64 10.85 -27.96 -27.91
CA GLN A 64 11.83 -26.94 -27.58
C GLN A 64 11.62 -26.49 -26.14
N SER A 65 12.53 -26.92 -25.25
CA SER A 65 12.73 -26.48 -23.87
C SER A 65 11.48 -26.47 -22.99
N GLN A 66 11.49 -27.26 -21.91
CA GLN A 66 10.54 -27.07 -20.80
C GLN A 66 10.44 -25.57 -20.51
N LEU A 67 9.22 -25.02 -20.54
CA LEU A 67 9.00 -23.60 -20.28
C LEU A 67 9.51 -23.30 -18.86
N THR A 68 10.69 -22.69 -18.77
CA THR A 68 11.16 -22.08 -17.54
C THR A 68 10.20 -20.95 -17.20
N ALA A 69 9.91 -20.76 -15.92
CA ALA A 69 8.99 -19.73 -15.49
C ALA A 69 9.38 -18.31 -15.99
N VAL A 70 10.67 -18.05 -16.20
CA VAL A 70 11.20 -16.81 -16.80
C VAL A 70 10.78 -16.66 -18.27
N ASN A 71 10.85 -17.76 -19.03
CA ASN A 71 10.42 -17.80 -20.42
C ASN A 71 8.90 -17.66 -20.52
N TRP A 72 8.16 -18.26 -19.58
CA TRP A 72 6.71 -18.08 -19.47
C TRP A 72 6.34 -16.61 -19.22
N LEU A 73 6.97 -15.91 -18.26
CA LEU A 73 6.73 -14.48 -18.01
C LEU A 73 6.97 -13.63 -19.26
N ASN A 74 8.12 -13.83 -19.91
CA ASN A 74 8.50 -13.09 -21.11
C ASN A 74 7.56 -13.35 -22.30
N GLN A 75 7.04 -14.58 -22.43
CA GLN A 75 6.06 -14.93 -23.47
C GLN A 75 4.69 -14.37 -23.13
N ALA A 76 4.22 -14.51 -21.89
CA ALA A 76 2.93 -13.98 -21.45
C ALA A 76 2.84 -12.46 -21.65
N ARG A 77 3.91 -11.71 -21.35
CA ARG A 77 3.97 -10.25 -21.59
C ARG A 77 3.83 -9.88 -23.07
N LYS A 78 4.33 -10.72 -23.98
CA LYS A 78 4.23 -10.49 -25.44
C LYS A 78 2.87 -10.90 -26.01
N LEU A 79 2.21 -11.87 -25.39
CA LEU A 79 1.00 -12.51 -25.91
C LEU A 79 -0.29 -11.87 -25.40
N PHE A 80 -0.28 -11.26 -24.21
CA PHE A 80 -1.47 -10.71 -23.57
C PHE A 80 -1.38 -9.19 -23.36
N PRO A 81 -2.52 -8.47 -23.36
CA PRO A 81 -2.56 -7.06 -22.94
C PRO A 81 -2.10 -6.90 -21.48
N SER A 82 -1.51 -5.75 -21.14
CA SER A 82 -0.92 -5.47 -19.81
C SER A 82 -1.85 -5.81 -18.64
N SER A 83 -3.12 -5.36 -18.68
CA SER A 83 -4.10 -5.64 -17.62
C SER A 83 -4.46 -7.13 -17.46
N THR A 84 -4.27 -7.94 -18.50
CA THR A 84 -4.47 -9.39 -18.42
C THR A 84 -3.21 -10.09 -17.96
N PHE A 85 -2.05 -9.63 -18.41
CA PHE A 85 -0.75 -10.09 -17.94
C PHE A 85 -0.59 -9.89 -16.42
N GLU A 86 -0.90 -8.70 -15.90
CA GLU A 86 -0.86 -8.40 -14.46
C GLU A 86 -1.72 -9.37 -13.64
N ARG A 87 -2.97 -9.59 -14.06
CA ARG A 87 -3.87 -10.54 -13.38
C ARG A 87 -3.36 -11.98 -13.44
N MET A 88 -2.85 -12.41 -14.60
CA MET A 88 -2.26 -13.74 -14.76
C MET A 88 -1.00 -13.88 -13.90
N GLN A 89 -0.18 -12.85 -13.80
CA GLN A 89 1.01 -12.82 -12.97
C GLN A 89 0.64 -12.93 -11.49
N SER A 90 -0.32 -12.14 -10.99
CA SER A 90 -0.81 -12.25 -9.61
C SER A 90 -1.32 -13.66 -9.30
N GLN A 91 -2.13 -14.25 -10.20
CA GLN A 91 -2.61 -15.63 -10.02
C GLN A 91 -1.49 -16.66 -10.05
N ALA A 92 -0.51 -16.51 -10.95
CA ALA A 92 0.69 -17.36 -11.01
C ALA A 92 1.44 -17.38 -9.68
N ILE A 93 1.59 -16.19 -9.10
CA ILE A 93 2.34 -15.95 -7.88
C ILE A 93 1.58 -16.48 -6.65
N GLU A 94 0.29 -16.17 -6.52
CA GLU A 94 -0.53 -16.51 -5.35
C GLU A 94 -0.98 -17.97 -5.30
N ARG A 95 -1.34 -18.57 -6.43
CA ARG A 95 -1.93 -19.92 -6.47
C ARG A 95 -0.96 -21.03 -6.85
N TYR A 96 0.04 -20.70 -7.66
CA TYR A 96 0.92 -21.73 -8.24
C TYR A 96 2.29 -21.81 -7.59
N GLU A 97 2.54 -20.99 -6.55
CA GLU A 97 3.77 -20.97 -5.76
C GLU A 97 4.98 -21.18 -6.66
N ILE A 98 5.16 -20.30 -7.66
CA ILE A 98 6.32 -20.36 -8.53
C ILE A 98 7.53 -19.80 -7.77
N THR A 99 7.80 -20.37 -6.60
CA THR A 99 8.79 -19.92 -5.62
C THR A 99 10.20 -19.96 -6.20
N HIS A 100 10.43 -20.85 -7.17
CA HIS A 100 11.69 -20.98 -7.90
C HIS A 100 12.02 -19.78 -8.79
N LEU A 101 11.04 -18.97 -9.23
CA LEU A 101 11.29 -17.73 -9.98
C LEU A 101 12.03 -16.70 -9.16
N PHE A 102 11.75 -16.66 -7.87
CA PHE A 102 12.25 -15.62 -6.99
C PHE A 102 13.69 -15.88 -6.54
N ASN A 103 14.28 -17.01 -6.93
CA ASN A 103 15.70 -17.31 -6.66
C ASN A 103 16.65 -16.78 -7.74
N ASP A 104 16.12 -16.33 -8.88
CA ASP A 104 16.91 -15.79 -10.00
C ASP A 104 16.77 -14.24 -10.08
N PRO A 105 17.85 -13.48 -9.83
CA PRO A 105 17.83 -12.03 -9.95
C PRO A 105 17.42 -11.51 -11.33
N GLN A 106 17.73 -12.21 -12.42
CA GLN A 106 17.37 -11.78 -13.77
C GLN A 106 15.86 -11.93 -14.01
N ALA A 107 15.26 -12.99 -13.47
CA ALA A 107 13.83 -13.22 -13.54
C ALA A 107 13.05 -12.13 -12.80
N LEU A 108 13.52 -11.76 -11.60
CA LEU A 108 12.95 -10.70 -10.77
C LEU A 108 12.96 -9.35 -11.51
N GLN A 109 14.06 -8.99 -12.17
CA GLN A 109 14.16 -7.72 -12.89
C GLN A 109 13.23 -7.62 -14.10
N ALA A 110 12.85 -8.76 -14.70
CA ALA A 110 11.94 -8.80 -15.84
C ALA A 110 10.45 -8.70 -15.45
N MET A 111 10.13 -8.88 -14.16
CA MET A 111 8.76 -8.79 -13.64
C MET A 111 8.29 -7.34 -13.51
N GLU A 112 6.99 -7.13 -13.71
CA GLU A 112 6.37 -5.84 -13.41
C GLU A 112 6.27 -5.65 -11.88
N PRO A 113 6.75 -4.52 -11.35
CA PRO A 113 6.69 -4.23 -9.92
C PRO A 113 5.24 -3.89 -9.54
N THR A 114 4.51 -4.87 -9.02
CA THR A 114 3.15 -4.69 -8.53
C THR A 114 3.06 -4.89 -7.01
N PRO A 115 2.07 -4.29 -6.31
CA PRO A 115 1.85 -4.54 -4.88
C PRO A 115 1.69 -6.03 -4.55
N ALA A 116 1.01 -6.79 -5.42
CA ALA A 116 0.85 -8.24 -5.28
C ALA A 116 2.20 -8.98 -5.33
N LEU A 117 3.07 -8.62 -6.28
CA LEU A 117 4.43 -9.17 -6.35
C LEU A 117 5.22 -8.83 -5.09
N ALA A 118 5.21 -7.57 -4.66
CA ALA A 118 5.94 -7.13 -3.47
C ALA A 118 5.48 -7.88 -2.20
N LYS A 119 4.18 -8.13 -2.04
CA LYS A 119 3.62 -8.95 -0.94
C LYS A 119 4.24 -10.36 -0.92
N VAL A 120 4.32 -11.02 -2.08
CA VAL A 120 4.89 -12.37 -2.13
C VAL A 120 6.39 -12.37 -1.92
N LEU A 121 7.11 -11.40 -2.49
CA LEU A 121 8.56 -11.27 -2.25
C LEU A 121 8.89 -11.04 -0.77
N LEU A 122 8.08 -10.26 -0.05
CA LEU A 122 8.22 -10.04 1.38
C LEU A 122 8.02 -11.34 2.19
N SER A 123 7.07 -12.18 1.80
CA SER A 123 6.83 -13.48 2.45
C SER A 123 7.98 -14.48 2.26
N LEU A 124 8.75 -14.35 1.17
CA LEU A 124 9.84 -15.26 0.81
C LEU A 124 11.22 -14.79 1.26
N ARG A 125 11.31 -13.60 1.85
CA ARG A 125 12.57 -12.93 2.20
C ARG A 125 13.55 -13.76 3.02
N GLY A 126 13.04 -14.56 3.96
CA GLY A 126 13.88 -15.38 4.86
C GLY A 126 14.64 -16.54 4.19
N ARG A 127 14.38 -16.83 2.91
CA ARG A 127 14.97 -17.96 2.17
C ARG A 127 15.89 -17.53 1.02
N MET A 128 16.18 -16.23 0.88
CA MET A 128 16.88 -15.68 -0.28
C MET A 128 18.38 -15.51 -0.04
N ASN A 129 19.18 -15.63 -1.12
CA ASN A 129 20.60 -15.24 -1.10
C ASN A 129 20.75 -13.71 -1.12
N GLU A 130 21.95 -13.20 -0.83
CA GLU A 130 22.20 -11.75 -0.71
C GLU A 130 21.96 -10.97 -2.02
N GLN A 131 22.29 -11.56 -3.17
CA GLN A 131 22.09 -10.93 -4.48
C GLN A 131 20.60 -10.80 -4.82
N THR A 132 19.82 -11.83 -4.54
CA THR A 132 18.36 -11.86 -4.69
C THR A 132 17.69 -10.88 -3.73
N ARG A 133 18.22 -10.74 -2.50
CA ARG A 133 17.71 -9.78 -1.51
C ARG A 133 17.76 -8.34 -2.01
N GLU A 134 18.85 -7.96 -2.69
CA GLU A 134 18.97 -6.61 -3.26
C GLU A 134 18.05 -6.41 -4.47
N ALA A 135 17.93 -7.41 -5.35
CA ALA A 135 16.98 -7.35 -6.46
C ALA A 135 15.52 -7.21 -5.99
N VAL A 136 15.15 -7.90 -4.90
CA VAL A 136 13.84 -7.76 -4.27
C VAL A 136 13.65 -6.37 -3.66
N ARG A 137 14.68 -5.84 -2.98
CA ARG A 137 14.65 -4.47 -2.44
C ARG A 137 14.39 -3.45 -3.54
N ASP A 138 15.02 -3.59 -4.71
CA ASP A 138 14.82 -2.69 -5.84
C ASP A 138 13.39 -2.75 -6.40
N ILE A 139 12.79 -3.95 -6.45
CA ILE A 139 11.38 -4.11 -6.86
C ILE A 139 10.45 -3.44 -5.85
N ILE A 140 10.64 -3.72 -4.55
CA ILE A 140 9.83 -3.12 -3.48
C ILE A 140 9.97 -1.60 -3.52
N ARG A 141 11.18 -1.07 -3.71
CA ARG A 141 11.41 0.38 -3.85
C ARG A 141 10.59 0.98 -4.98
N LYS A 142 10.56 0.36 -6.16
CA LYS A 142 9.76 0.84 -7.30
C LYS A 142 8.26 0.89 -6.98
N VAL A 143 7.74 -0.16 -6.35
CA VAL A 143 6.32 -0.21 -5.91
C VAL A 143 6.03 0.89 -4.90
N VAL A 144 6.90 1.03 -3.89
CA VAL A 144 6.77 2.05 -2.85
C VAL A 144 6.83 3.46 -3.43
N ASP A 145 7.75 3.73 -4.37
CA ASP A 145 7.88 5.02 -5.03
C ASP A 145 6.62 5.39 -5.83
N GLU A 146 5.98 4.41 -6.47
CA GLU A 146 4.72 4.61 -7.19
C GLU A 146 3.56 4.93 -6.25
N ILE A 147 3.45 4.21 -5.13
CA ILE A 147 2.44 4.49 -4.10
C ILE A 147 2.70 5.88 -3.48
N LEU A 148 3.96 6.21 -3.17
CA LEU A 148 4.36 7.52 -2.65
C LEU A 148 3.98 8.64 -3.62
N ARG A 149 4.26 8.47 -4.91
CA ARG A 149 3.90 9.46 -5.94
C ARG A 149 2.40 9.73 -5.97
N THR A 150 1.59 8.71 -5.70
CA THR A 150 0.12 8.80 -5.71
C THR A 150 -0.43 9.41 -4.42
N LEU A 151 0.05 8.96 -3.25
CA LEU A 151 -0.51 9.36 -1.95
C LEU A 151 0.06 10.67 -1.40
N ARG A 152 1.33 10.98 -1.67
CA ARG A 152 2.02 12.15 -1.10
C ARG A 152 1.27 13.46 -1.37
N PRO A 153 0.78 13.77 -2.59
CA PRO A 153 0.01 14.99 -2.84
C PRO A 153 -1.25 15.09 -1.98
N THR A 154 -1.95 13.98 -1.73
CA THR A 154 -3.17 13.94 -0.92
C THR A 154 -2.87 14.30 0.53
N PHE A 155 -1.84 13.68 1.13
CA PHE A 155 -1.39 13.98 2.49
C PHE A 155 -0.87 15.40 2.64
N THR A 156 -0.01 15.86 1.73
CA THR A 156 0.54 17.21 1.80
C THR A 156 -0.57 18.25 1.65
N ASN A 157 -1.48 18.09 0.69
CA ASN A 157 -2.59 19.04 0.49
C ASN A 157 -3.58 19.05 1.67
N ALA A 158 -3.89 17.88 2.24
CA ALA A 158 -4.77 17.77 3.39
C ALA A 158 -4.15 18.45 4.63
N LEU A 159 -2.88 18.18 4.92
CA LEU A 159 -2.23 18.58 6.17
C LEU A 159 -1.53 19.94 6.13
N THR A 160 -1.17 20.47 4.95
CA THR A 160 -0.47 21.78 4.87
C THR A 160 -1.38 23.00 5.07
N GLY A 161 -2.69 22.83 5.23
CA GLY A 161 -3.61 23.86 5.73
C GLY A 161 -3.73 25.12 4.86
N ARG A 162 -4.81 25.88 5.06
CA ARG A 162 -5.05 27.15 4.36
C ARG A 162 -4.05 28.22 4.80
N ARG A 163 -3.53 28.99 3.84
CA ARG A 163 -2.79 30.24 4.08
C ARG A 163 -3.51 31.11 5.10
N ASN A 164 -2.86 31.42 6.22
CA ASN A 164 -3.36 32.40 7.16
C ASN A 164 -3.20 33.81 6.57
N ARG A 165 -4.28 34.34 5.98
CA ARG A 165 -4.32 35.69 5.38
C ARG A 165 -4.39 36.82 6.44
N PHE A 166 -4.50 36.47 7.72
CA PHE A 166 -4.70 37.43 8.80
C PHE A 166 -3.43 37.67 9.63
N ARG A 167 -2.37 36.89 9.41
CA ARG A 167 -1.10 37.02 10.15
C ARG A 167 -0.03 37.52 9.20
N ARG A 168 0.65 38.62 9.52
CA ARG A 168 1.72 39.20 8.69
C ARG A 168 3.06 38.52 8.97
N SER A 169 3.93 38.42 7.96
CA SER A 169 5.30 37.93 8.09
C SER A 169 6.27 39.02 7.63
N PRO A 170 7.37 39.28 8.37
CA PRO A 170 8.44 40.16 7.91
C PRO A 170 9.37 39.49 6.88
N ILE A 171 9.24 38.17 6.66
CA ILE A 171 10.08 37.41 5.73
C ILE A 171 9.59 37.63 4.29
N ALA A 172 10.47 38.14 3.44
CA ALA A 172 10.21 38.36 2.02
C ALA A 172 10.09 37.02 1.27
N SER A 173 8.94 36.76 0.67
CA SER A 173 8.68 35.58 -0.16
C SER A 173 7.72 35.94 -1.27
N SER A 174 8.11 35.73 -2.53
CA SER A 174 7.31 36.08 -3.71
C SER A 174 5.94 35.40 -3.70
N GLN A 175 5.88 34.15 -3.25
CA GLN A 175 4.64 33.42 -3.13
C GLN A 175 3.68 34.09 -2.15
N ASN A 176 4.18 34.67 -1.04
CA ASN A 176 3.39 35.19 0.07
C ASN A 176 3.14 36.71 0.00
N PHE A 177 3.39 37.33 -1.15
CA PHE A 177 3.21 38.77 -1.35
C PHE A 177 1.73 39.17 -1.24
N ASP A 178 1.42 40.08 -0.32
CA ASP A 178 0.09 40.66 -0.19
C ASP A 178 0.05 41.97 -0.98
N TRP A 179 -0.36 41.87 -2.25
CA TRP A 179 -0.42 43.02 -3.14
C TRP A 179 -1.45 44.06 -2.70
N ARG A 180 -2.56 43.67 -2.06
CA ARG A 180 -3.59 44.64 -1.61
C ARG A 180 -3.09 45.44 -0.42
N ALA A 181 -2.53 44.77 0.58
CA ALA A 181 -1.96 45.43 1.74
C ALA A 181 -0.73 46.28 1.36
N THR A 182 0.09 45.78 0.44
CA THR A 182 1.23 46.54 -0.09
C THR A 182 0.79 47.79 -0.84
N ILE A 183 -0.24 47.70 -1.70
CA ILE A 183 -0.77 48.90 -2.37
C ILE A 183 -1.30 49.88 -1.32
N ALA A 184 -2.17 49.44 -0.41
CA ALA A 184 -2.77 50.31 0.60
C ALA A 184 -1.74 51.04 1.47
N ALA A 185 -0.69 50.34 1.91
CA ALA A 185 0.38 50.93 2.72
C ALA A 185 1.25 51.94 1.96
N ASN A 186 1.39 51.75 0.64
CA ASN A 186 2.27 52.55 -0.21
C ASN A 186 1.52 53.58 -1.07
N LEU A 187 0.18 53.69 -0.96
CA LEU A 187 -0.64 54.68 -1.69
C LEU A 187 -0.13 56.12 -1.51
N LYS A 188 0.51 56.43 -0.37
CA LYS A 188 1.16 57.72 -0.10
C LYS A 188 2.34 58.04 -1.04
N HIS A 189 2.86 57.05 -1.77
CA HIS A 189 3.95 57.17 -2.74
C HIS A 189 3.48 56.99 -4.19
N PHE A 190 2.20 57.24 -4.46
CA PHE A 190 1.67 57.20 -5.81
C PHE A 190 2.05 58.48 -6.57
N ASP A 191 2.83 58.31 -7.64
CA ASP A 191 3.18 59.39 -8.57
C ASP A 191 2.05 59.56 -9.60
N ARG A 192 1.35 60.70 -9.52
CA ARG A 192 0.22 61.03 -10.40
C ARG A 192 0.66 61.36 -11.83
N GLU A 193 1.86 61.92 -12.02
CA GLU A 193 2.35 62.29 -13.36
C GLU A 193 2.77 61.05 -14.14
N LYS A 194 3.44 60.11 -13.48
CA LYS A 194 3.92 58.88 -14.11
C LYS A 194 2.96 57.70 -13.99
N GLN A 195 1.86 57.84 -13.25
CA GLN A 195 0.88 56.79 -12.95
C GLN A 195 1.53 55.52 -12.39
N ARG A 196 2.51 55.69 -11.49
CA ARG A 196 3.30 54.59 -10.92
C ARG A 196 3.28 54.65 -9.39
N LEU A 197 3.19 53.47 -8.78
CA LEU A 197 3.27 53.31 -7.33
C LEU A 197 4.66 52.82 -6.94
N VAL A 198 5.38 53.59 -6.12
CA VAL A 198 6.67 53.15 -5.56
C VAL A 198 6.41 52.35 -4.29
N ILE A 199 6.92 51.12 -4.23
CA ILE A 199 6.76 50.24 -3.06
C ILE A 199 7.95 50.45 -2.12
N GLU A 200 7.73 51.13 -0.99
CA GLU A 200 8.72 51.28 0.09
C GLU A 200 8.59 50.14 1.11
N THR A 201 7.35 49.79 1.47
CA THR A 201 7.05 48.78 2.51
C THR A 201 6.26 47.60 1.92
N PRO A 202 6.94 46.55 1.41
CA PRO A 202 6.26 45.36 0.93
C PRO A 202 5.69 44.56 2.12
N HIS A 203 4.42 44.19 2.03
CA HIS A 203 3.76 43.36 3.03
C HIS A 203 3.62 41.91 2.56
N PHE A 204 3.93 40.96 3.44
CA PHE A 204 3.83 39.53 3.19
C PHE A 204 2.91 38.84 4.21
N ASN A 205 2.15 37.86 3.75
CA ASN A 205 1.32 37.01 4.60
C ASN A 205 2.14 35.89 5.24
N SER A 206 1.95 35.65 6.53
CA SER A 206 2.58 34.57 7.28
C SER A 206 1.87 33.26 7.03
N ARG A 207 2.65 32.22 6.70
CA ARG A 207 2.20 30.82 6.74
C ARG A 207 2.57 30.14 8.07
N MET A 208 3.32 30.79 8.96
CA MET A 208 3.96 30.12 10.08
C MET A 208 3.13 30.32 11.35
N GLN A 209 2.15 29.45 11.54
CA GLN A 209 1.69 29.15 12.89
C GLN A 209 2.70 28.12 13.42
N ARG A 210 3.49 28.49 14.44
CA ARG A 210 4.30 27.53 15.22
C ARG A 210 3.29 26.61 15.92
N HIS A 211 2.75 25.64 15.21
CA HIS A 211 2.02 24.56 15.84
C HIS A 211 3.05 23.72 16.57
N MET A 212 2.79 23.44 17.86
CA MET A 212 3.43 22.28 18.48
C MET A 212 3.10 21.08 17.59
N PRO A 213 4.10 20.26 17.24
CA PRO A 213 3.87 19.13 16.36
C PRO A 213 2.84 18.19 17.00
N TRP A 214 1.97 17.62 16.17
CA TRP A 214 1.11 16.53 16.57
C TRP A 214 1.93 15.24 16.67
N ASP A 215 1.66 14.42 17.67
CA ASP A 215 2.25 13.11 17.82
C ASP A 215 1.32 12.08 17.16
N VAL A 216 1.79 11.37 16.14
CA VAL A 216 1.03 10.31 15.46
C VAL A 216 1.73 8.99 15.69
N ILE A 217 1.08 8.11 16.44
CA ILE A 217 1.53 6.75 16.70
C ILE A 217 0.76 5.81 15.79
N LEU A 218 1.45 5.21 14.82
CA LEU A 218 0.93 4.17 13.95
C LEU A 218 1.26 2.82 14.57
N CYS A 219 0.25 2.11 15.05
CA CYS A 219 0.36 0.77 15.60
C CYS A 219 -0.16 -0.23 14.57
N VAL A 220 0.72 -1.03 13.98
CA VAL A 220 0.42 -1.86 12.80
C VAL A 220 0.52 -3.34 13.16
N ASP A 221 -0.58 -4.04 12.95
CA ASP A 221 -0.65 -5.49 13.07
C ASP A 221 0.08 -6.15 11.91
N GLN A 222 0.87 -7.15 12.25
CA GLN A 222 1.77 -7.83 11.35
C GLN A 222 1.38 -9.29 11.07
N SER A 223 0.18 -9.67 11.48
CA SER A 223 -0.44 -10.96 11.19
C SER A 223 -0.47 -11.24 9.67
N ALA A 224 -0.60 -12.52 9.33
CA ALA A 224 -0.56 -12.94 7.92
C ALA A 224 -1.68 -12.30 7.07
N SER A 225 -2.86 -12.07 7.66
CA SER A 225 -3.99 -11.35 7.06
C SER A 225 -3.66 -9.88 6.75
N MET A 226 -2.72 -9.28 7.46
CA MET A 226 -2.40 -7.84 7.41
C MET A 226 -1.26 -7.46 6.44
N SER A 227 -0.72 -8.42 5.69
CA SER A 227 0.43 -8.22 4.79
C SER A 227 0.27 -7.07 3.77
N SER A 228 -0.92 -6.83 3.22
CA SER A 228 -1.20 -5.69 2.34
C SER A 228 -1.25 -4.36 3.11
N SER A 229 -1.87 -4.36 4.29
CA SER A 229 -2.05 -3.19 5.15
C SER A 229 -0.72 -2.64 5.69
N VAL A 230 0.24 -3.52 5.99
CA VAL A 230 1.59 -3.15 6.47
C VAL A 230 2.32 -2.26 5.45
N MET A 231 2.21 -2.56 4.16
CA MET A 231 2.84 -1.77 3.09
C MET A 231 2.31 -0.33 3.07
N TYR A 232 0.99 -0.17 3.04
CA TYR A 232 0.38 1.15 3.07
C TYR A 232 0.69 1.89 4.38
N ALA A 233 0.73 1.20 5.51
CA ALA A 233 1.09 1.80 6.79
C ALA A 233 2.54 2.34 6.78
N ALA A 234 3.50 1.58 6.26
CA ALA A 234 4.90 2.02 6.13
C ALA A 234 5.02 3.25 5.22
N VAL A 235 4.31 3.25 4.08
CA VAL A 235 4.27 4.41 3.17
C VAL A 235 3.65 5.63 3.84
N CYS A 236 2.52 5.47 4.53
CA CYS A 236 1.89 6.56 5.29
C CYS A 236 2.81 7.10 6.37
N ALA A 237 3.49 6.24 7.12
CA ALA A 237 4.48 6.62 8.13
C ALA A 237 5.59 7.48 7.52
N SER A 238 6.13 7.09 6.36
CA SER A 238 7.17 7.85 5.67
C SER A 238 6.70 9.21 5.17
N ILE A 239 5.47 9.30 4.66
CA ILE A 239 4.91 10.58 4.23
C ILE A 239 4.76 11.50 5.45
N LEU A 240 4.17 11.00 6.53
CA LEU A 240 3.96 11.76 7.76
C LEU A 240 5.29 12.19 8.39
N ALA A 241 6.33 11.35 8.35
CA ALA A 241 7.65 11.66 8.89
C ALA A 241 8.33 12.82 8.15
N THR A 242 7.99 13.06 6.87
CA THR A 242 8.47 14.22 6.12
C THR A 242 7.75 15.53 6.45
N LEU A 243 6.65 15.50 7.20
CA LEU A 243 5.85 16.68 7.51
C LEU A 243 6.38 17.37 8.78
N PRO A 244 6.76 18.66 8.71
CA PRO A 244 7.38 19.36 9.86
C PRO A 244 6.45 19.59 11.05
N ALA A 245 5.14 19.38 10.88
CA ALA A 245 4.12 19.57 11.90
C ALA A 245 3.73 18.27 12.62
N VAL A 246 4.38 17.14 12.30
CA VAL A 246 4.02 15.81 12.82
C VAL A 246 5.28 15.08 13.30
N ARG A 247 5.22 14.51 14.51
CA ARG A 247 6.18 13.50 14.97
C ARG A 247 5.54 12.14 14.82
N VAL A 248 6.20 11.24 14.10
CA VAL A 248 5.67 9.90 13.82
C VAL A 248 6.37 8.87 14.69
N SER A 249 5.60 7.97 15.27
CA SER A 249 6.10 6.73 15.85
C SER A 249 5.47 5.54 15.13
N LEU A 250 6.30 4.64 14.61
CA LEU A 250 5.85 3.44 13.91
C LEU A 250 6.13 2.23 14.78
N ILE A 251 5.06 1.62 15.29
CA ILE A 251 5.10 0.46 16.16
C ILE A 251 4.47 -0.69 15.40
N VAL A 252 5.21 -1.78 15.24
CA VAL A 252 4.73 -2.99 14.58
C VAL A 252 4.62 -4.09 15.62
N PHE A 253 3.57 -4.90 15.54
CA PHE A 253 3.34 -5.94 16.52
C PHE A 253 2.76 -7.23 15.94
N ASP A 254 3.08 -8.31 16.63
CA ASP A 254 2.50 -9.64 16.51
C ASP A 254 2.18 -10.13 17.95
N THR A 255 2.92 -11.11 18.48
CA THR A 255 3.03 -11.44 19.90
C THR A 255 3.98 -10.52 20.67
N GLN A 256 4.93 -9.90 19.96
CA GLN A 256 5.88 -8.94 20.49
C GLN A 256 5.63 -7.56 19.88
N VAL A 257 6.17 -6.53 20.53
CA VAL A 257 6.01 -5.15 20.11
C VAL A 257 7.39 -4.64 19.72
N VAL A 258 7.52 -4.17 18.49
CA VAL A 258 8.78 -3.65 17.94
C VAL A 258 8.58 -2.19 17.55
N ASP A 259 9.47 -1.33 18.06
CA ASP A 259 9.48 0.08 17.69
C ASP A 259 10.41 0.34 16.49
N LEU A 260 9.82 0.67 15.35
CA LEU A 260 10.49 1.01 14.11
C LEU A 260 10.43 2.51 13.80
N SER A 261 10.17 3.36 14.81
CA SER A 261 10.09 4.83 14.63
C SER A 261 11.36 5.42 14.00
N HIS A 262 12.53 4.83 14.27
CA HIS A 262 13.80 5.25 13.66
C HIS A 262 13.86 5.00 12.15
N LEU A 263 13.14 3.99 11.66
CA LEU A 263 13.03 3.65 10.24
C LEU A 263 11.80 4.28 9.57
N ALA A 264 10.99 5.05 10.29
CA ALA A 264 9.74 5.60 9.74
C ALA A 264 9.94 6.42 8.45
N HIS A 265 11.13 6.97 8.20
CA HIS A 265 11.48 7.71 7.00
C HIS A 265 11.82 6.82 5.78
N ASP A 266 12.22 5.56 6.01
CA ASP A 266 12.53 4.58 4.96
C ASP A 266 11.50 3.43 4.96
N PRO A 267 10.42 3.56 4.17
CA PRO A 267 9.39 2.53 4.10
C PRO A 267 9.91 1.19 3.56
N VAL A 268 10.95 1.19 2.72
CA VAL A 268 11.53 -0.04 2.17
C VAL A 268 12.27 -0.78 3.27
N GLU A 269 13.06 -0.08 4.08
CA GLU A 269 13.78 -0.67 5.21
C GLU A 269 12.83 -1.22 6.29
N VAL A 270 11.74 -0.49 6.58
CA VAL A 270 10.65 -1.00 7.43
C VAL A 270 10.14 -2.33 6.90
N LEU A 271 9.72 -2.38 5.64
CA LEU A 271 9.14 -3.60 5.05
C LEU A 271 10.14 -4.76 5.02
N MET A 272 11.43 -4.48 4.85
CA MET A 272 12.50 -5.47 4.88
C MET A 272 12.86 -5.94 6.29
N THR A 273 12.47 -5.21 7.34
CA THR A 273 12.72 -5.57 8.75
C THR A 273 11.57 -6.39 9.33
N VAL A 274 10.34 -6.03 8.97
CA VAL A 274 9.08 -6.62 9.44
C VAL A 274 8.97 -8.11 9.02
N GLN A 275 8.77 -9.06 9.96
CA GLN A 275 8.77 -10.52 9.70
C GLN A 275 7.38 -11.15 9.77
N LEU A 276 6.68 -11.33 8.64
CA LEU A 276 5.27 -11.75 8.62
C LEU A 276 5.05 -13.11 9.32
N GLY A 277 4.20 -13.14 10.36
CA GLY A 277 3.78 -14.38 11.03
C GLY A 277 3.76 -14.30 12.55
N GLY A 278 2.96 -15.16 13.19
CA GLY A 278 2.79 -15.20 14.65
C GLY A 278 1.32 -15.15 15.07
N GLY A 279 1.07 -15.14 16.38
CA GLY A 279 -0.23 -14.75 16.94
C GLY A 279 -0.33 -13.24 17.12
N THR A 280 -1.52 -12.74 17.47
CA THR A 280 -1.79 -11.30 17.62
C THR A 280 -2.07 -10.95 19.07
N ASN A 281 -1.40 -9.92 19.62
CA ASN A 281 -1.69 -9.38 20.94
C ASN A 281 -1.84 -7.85 20.87
N ILE A 282 -3.05 -7.41 20.55
CA ILE A 282 -3.37 -5.99 20.32
C ILE A 282 -3.29 -5.23 21.65
N ALA A 283 -3.80 -5.82 22.74
CA ALA A 283 -3.76 -5.22 24.08
C ALA A 283 -2.34 -4.80 24.51
N LYS A 284 -1.34 -5.66 24.30
CA LYS A 284 0.06 -5.37 24.64
C LYS A 284 0.63 -4.23 23.80
N ALA A 285 0.32 -4.20 22.50
CA ALA A 285 0.74 -3.14 21.61
C ALA A 285 0.13 -1.79 21.98
N MET A 286 -1.17 -1.76 22.30
CA MET A 286 -1.85 -0.54 22.75
C MET A 286 -1.32 -0.03 24.10
N GLN A 287 -1.00 -0.92 25.04
CA GLN A 287 -0.35 -0.53 26.29
C GLN A 287 1.04 0.09 26.07
N TYR A 288 1.81 -0.45 25.13
CA TYR A 288 3.10 0.14 24.75
C TYR A 288 2.92 1.53 24.11
N CYS A 289 1.89 1.70 23.27
CA CYS A 289 1.54 3.01 22.70
C CYS A 289 1.15 4.01 23.80
N GLU A 290 0.35 3.59 24.79
CA GLU A 290 -0.03 4.40 25.97
C GLU A 290 1.21 4.95 26.69
N GLN A 291 2.25 4.12 26.90
CA GLN A 291 3.50 4.52 27.55
C GLN A 291 4.35 5.51 26.74
N ARG A 292 4.16 5.56 25.42
CA ARG A 292 4.89 6.46 24.51
C ARG A 292 4.24 7.83 24.37
N VAL A 293 3.01 8.00 24.84
CA VAL A 293 2.28 9.26 24.74
C VAL A 293 2.94 10.30 25.65
N GLN A 294 3.41 11.40 25.06
CA GLN A 294 3.95 12.55 25.80
C GLN A 294 2.89 13.63 26.02
N ASN A 295 2.10 13.93 24.99
CA ASN A 295 1.10 15.01 25.00
C ASN A 295 -0.27 14.46 24.60
N PRO A 296 -1.08 13.92 25.54
CA PRO A 296 -2.32 13.22 25.22
C PRO A 296 -3.27 13.99 24.28
N LYS A 297 -3.53 15.27 24.56
CA LYS A 297 -4.43 16.13 23.76
C LYS A 297 -3.95 16.41 22.33
N ARG A 298 -2.68 16.15 22.03
CA ARG A 298 -2.06 16.30 20.71
C ARG A 298 -1.50 14.97 20.19
N THR A 299 -1.98 13.85 20.72
CA THR A 299 -1.57 12.52 20.29
C THR A 299 -2.72 11.82 19.60
N ILE A 300 -2.42 11.28 18.41
CA ILE A 300 -3.29 10.39 17.66
C ILE A 300 -2.66 9.01 17.70
N VAL A 301 -3.41 8.01 18.14
CA VAL A 301 -3.00 6.60 18.07
C VAL A 301 -3.90 5.92 17.04
N ALA A 302 -3.31 5.52 15.92
CA ALA A 302 -3.99 4.79 14.87
C ALA A 302 -3.57 3.31 14.92
N LEU A 303 -4.52 2.45 15.27
CA LEU A 303 -4.36 0.99 15.26
C LEU A 303 -4.83 0.46 13.90
N ILE A 304 -3.94 -0.20 13.16
CA ILE A 304 -4.21 -0.83 11.87
C ILE A 304 -4.20 -2.35 12.10
N SER A 305 -5.39 -2.96 12.17
CA SER A 305 -5.59 -4.38 12.50
C SER A 305 -6.95 -4.86 11.97
N ASP A 306 -7.13 -6.18 11.83
CA ASP A 306 -8.42 -6.84 11.63
C ASP A 306 -9.23 -6.97 12.93
N PHE A 307 -8.70 -6.45 14.05
CA PHE A 307 -9.29 -6.51 15.39
C PHE A 307 -9.47 -7.93 15.94
N GLU A 308 -8.80 -8.94 15.38
CA GLU A 308 -8.77 -10.29 15.93
C GLU A 308 -7.79 -10.37 17.11
N GLU A 309 -8.30 -10.11 18.31
CA GLU A 309 -7.50 -10.16 19.54
C GLU A 309 -7.22 -11.62 19.97
N GLY A 310 -5.94 -12.01 19.96
CA GLY A 310 -5.49 -13.29 20.50
C GLY A 310 -5.28 -13.27 22.03
N GLY A 311 -5.23 -12.08 22.64
CA GLY A 311 -5.10 -11.89 24.08
C GLY A 311 -6.43 -11.73 24.83
N ALA A 312 -6.34 -11.25 26.07
CA ALA A 312 -7.53 -10.97 26.88
C ALA A 312 -8.21 -9.66 26.43
N LEU A 313 -9.36 -9.76 25.76
CA LEU A 313 -10.12 -8.62 25.23
C LEU A 313 -10.37 -7.51 26.29
N ASN A 314 -10.61 -7.89 27.54
CA ASN A 314 -10.82 -6.92 28.62
C ASN A 314 -9.63 -5.97 28.84
N HIS A 315 -8.40 -6.43 28.59
CA HIS A 315 -7.20 -5.60 28.70
C HIS A 315 -7.16 -4.55 27.60
N LEU A 316 -7.49 -4.92 26.36
CA LEU A 316 -7.58 -4.00 25.22
C LEU A 316 -8.66 -2.94 25.49
N LEU A 317 -9.86 -3.37 25.87
CA LEU A 317 -10.99 -2.50 26.15
C LEU A 317 -10.68 -1.50 27.27
N SER A 318 -10.06 -1.97 28.36
CA SER A 318 -9.65 -1.10 29.46
C SER A 318 -8.56 -0.11 29.05
N CYS A 319 -7.62 -0.52 28.19
CA CYS A 319 -6.57 0.35 27.65
C CYS A 319 -7.16 1.49 26.81
N VAL A 320 -8.05 1.18 25.88
CA VAL A 320 -8.75 2.17 25.05
C VAL A 320 -9.51 3.17 25.91
N GLN A 321 -10.25 2.70 26.91
CA GLN A 321 -10.99 3.57 27.82
C GLN A 321 -10.08 4.52 28.60
N ARG A 322 -8.93 4.04 29.10
CA ARG A 322 -7.93 4.90 29.77
C ARG A 322 -7.38 5.94 28.83
N MET A 323 -6.93 5.54 27.63
CA MET A 323 -6.36 6.46 26.65
C MET A 323 -7.37 7.52 26.21
N HIS A 324 -8.63 7.12 26.00
CA HIS A 324 -9.71 8.05 25.69
C HIS A 324 -9.96 9.05 26.84
N SER A 325 -9.97 8.57 28.09
CA SER A 325 -10.12 9.45 29.26
C SER A 325 -8.99 10.49 29.40
N GLN A 326 -7.80 10.19 28.86
CA GLN A 326 -6.67 11.12 28.79
C GLN A 326 -6.78 12.12 27.63
N GLN A 327 -7.87 12.09 26.84
CA GLN A 327 -8.09 12.91 25.65
C GLN A 327 -7.13 12.58 24.49
N ILE A 328 -6.65 11.34 24.41
CA ILE A 328 -5.92 10.83 23.24
C ILE A 328 -6.94 10.55 22.13
N THR A 329 -6.67 11.00 20.91
CA THR A 329 -7.49 10.64 19.76
C THR A 329 -7.15 9.23 19.32
N LEU A 330 -8.11 8.31 19.42
CA LEU A 330 -7.93 6.91 19.05
C LEU A 330 -8.64 6.62 17.73
N LEU A 331 -7.92 6.05 16.78
CA LEU A 331 -8.45 5.60 15.50
C LEU A 331 -8.17 4.11 15.31
N GLY A 332 -9.20 3.33 15.01
CA GLY A 332 -9.10 1.96 14.56
C GLY A 332 -9.33 1.90 13.06
N LEU A 333 -8.32 1.49 12.33
CA LEU A 333 -8.34 1.27 10.90
C LEU A 333 -8.46 -0.22 10.62
N ALA A 334 -9.64 -0.64 10.18
CA ALA A 334 -9.85 -1.97 9.68
C ALA A 334 -9.11 -2.17 8.35
N ALA A 335 -8.55 -3.37 8.15
CA ALA A 335 -8.02 -3.76 6.85
C ALA A 335 -9.12 -3.72 5.78
N LEU A 336 -8.74 -3.23 4.61
CA LEU A 336 -9.55 -3.29 3.39
C LEU A 336 -9.01 -4.44 2.53
N ASP A 337 -9.91 -5.28 2.01
CA ASP A 337 -9.54 -6.25 0.98
C ASP A 337 -9.28 -5.55 -0.37
N GLU A 338 -8.84 -6.31 -1.38
CA GLU A 338 -8.59 -5.77 -2.74
C GLU A 338 -9.85 -5.24 -3.43
N ALA A 339 -11.03 -5.58 -2.91
CA ALA A 339 -12.33 -5.07 -3.35
C ALA A 339 -12.87 -3.93 -2.44
N ALA A 340 -12.02 -3.40 -1.54
CA ALA A 340 -12.33 -2.37 -0.56
C ALA A 340 -13.46 -2.74 0.41
N HIS A 341 -13.73 -4.03 0.62
CA HIS A 341 -14.59 -4.47 1.70
C HIS A 341 -13.81 -4.49 3.02
N PRO A 342 -14.44 -3.99 4.10
CA PRO A 342 -13.87 -4.14 5.42
C PRO A 342 -13.80 -5.61 5.83
N VAL A 343 -12.61 -6.08 6.21
CA VAL A 343 -12.42 -7.40 6.82
C VAL A 343 -11.93 -7.18 8.25
N TYR A 344 -12.85 -7.28 9.21
CA TYR A 344 -12.55 -7.16 10.63
C TYR A 344 -13.66 -7.74 11.52
N ASP A 345 -13.35 -8.02 12.79
CA ASP A 345 -14.35 -8.40 13.79
C ASP A 345 -15.23 -7.18 14.16
N ALA A 346 -16.41 -7.09 13.55
CA ALA A 346 -17.36 -6.00 13.78
C ALA A 346 -17.83 -5.90 15.23
N ALA A 347 -17.90 -7.01 15.97
CA ALA A 347 -18.33 -7.01 17.36
C ALA A 347 -17.26 -6.42 18.28
N ILE A 348 -15.98 -6.74 18.03
CA ILE A 348 -14.86 -6.12 18.75
C ILE A 348 -14.73 -4.65 18.36
N GLY A 349 -14.81 -4.32 17.06
CA GLY A 349 -14.80 -2.95 16.57
C GLY A 349 -15.86 -2.08 17.25
N GLN A 350 -17.11 -2.56 17.37
CA GLN A 350 -18.17 -1.83 18.07
C GLN A 350 -17.86 -1.64 19.56
N LYS A 351 -17.35 -2.67 20.25
CA LYS A 351 -16.97 -2.55 21.67
C LYS A 351 -15.85 -1.54 21.93
N LEU A 352 -14.93 -1.39 20.97
CA LEU A 352 -13.88 -0.36 21.00
C LEU A 352 -14.49 1.03 20.73
N ALA A 353 -15.42 1.12 19.78
CA ALA A 353 -16.14 2.35 19.49
C ALA A 353 -16.95 2.89 20.68
N ASP A 354 -17.64 2.00 21.38
CA ASP A 354 -18.39 2.32 22.61
C ASP A 354 -17.49 2.87 23.73
N ARG A 355 -16.16 2.67 23.62
CA ARG A 355 -15.15 3.15 24.59
C ARG A 355 -14.37 4.37 24.10
N GLY A 356 -14.79 4.99 23.01
CA GLY A 356 -14.25 6.26 22.51
C GLY A 356 -13.21 6.13 21.39
N MET A 357 -13.02 4.94 20.82
CA MET A 357 -12.18 4.73 19.64
C MET A 357 -12.98 4.97 18.36
N HIS A 358 -12.48 5.76 17.42
CA HIS A 358 -13.15 5.90 16.13
C HIS A 358 -12.77 4.70 15.26
N VAL A 359 -13.69 3.77 15.04
CA VAL A 359 -13.44 2.59 14.20
C VAL A 359 -14.00 2.86 12.80
N ALA A 360 -13.14 2.80 11.79
CA ALA A 360 -13.52 3.02 10.40
C ALA A 360 -12.65 2.17 9.46
N ALA A 361 -13.22 1.77 8.33
CA ALA A 361 -12.48 1.18 7.24
C ALA A 361 -12.14 2.30 6.24
N LEU A 362 -10.95 2.89 6.39
CA LEU A 362 -10.52 4.03 5.57
C LEU A 362 -9.46 3.59 4.57
N THR A 363 -9.60 4.05 3.32
CA THR A 363 -8.48 4.01 2.39
C THR A 363 -7.37 4.96 2.88
N PRO A 364 -6.10 4.78 2.47
CA PRO A 364 -5.01 5.69 2.84
C PRO A 364 -5.31 7.17 2.55
N GLU A 365 -6.09 7.45 1.50
CA GLU A 365 -6.51 8.80 1.12
C GLU A 365 -7.52 9.39 2.11
N HIS A 366 -8.52 8.62 2.53
CA HIS A 366 -9.47 9.06 3.54
C HIS A 366 -8.81 9.20 4.91
N PHE A 367 -7.83 8.34 5.22
CA PHE A 367 -7.03 8.49 6.44
C PHE A 367 -6.29 9.85 6.46
N ALA A 368 -5.71 10.27 5.34
CA ALA A 368 -5.06 11.58 5.22
C ALA A 368 -6.03 12.75 5.48
N GLN A 369 -7.24 12.66 4.95
CA GLN A 369 -8.29 13.67 5.14
C GLN A 369 -8.75 13.74 6.60
N TRP A 370 -8.98 12.57 7.21
CA TRP A 370 -9.37 12.47 8.62
C TRP A 370 -8.29 13.05 9.54
N LEU A 371 -7.01 12.72 9.31
CA LEU A 371 -5.91 13.32 10.07
C LEU A 371 -5.92 14.85 9.97
N ALA A 372 -6.19 15.39 8.78
CA ALA A 372 -6.28 16.84 8.58
C ALA A 372 -7.49 17.49 9.25
N GLU A 373 -8.58 16.76 9.47
CA GLU A 373 -9.73 17.24 10.25
C GLU A 373 -9.44 17.25 11.75
N VAL A 374 -8.79 16.20 12.26
CA VAL A 374 -8.42 16.11 13.67
C VAL A 374 -7.33 17.11 14.05
N MET A 375 -6.37 17.37 13.15
CA MET A 375 -5.25 18.27 13.41
C MET A 375 -5.57 19.77 13.25
N ARG A 376 -6.75 20.10 12.70
CA ARG A 376 -7.25 21.47 12.53
C ARG A 376 -7.67 22.06 13.87
#